data_AF-A0A3N5T749-F1
#
_entry.id   AF-A0A3N5T749-F1
#
_cell.length_a   1.000
_cell.length_b   1.000
_cell.length_c   1.000
_cell.angle_alpha   90.00
_cell.angle_beta   90.00
_cell.angle_gamma   90.00
#
_symmetry.space_group_name_H-M   'P 1'
#
loop_
_entity.id
_entity.type
_entity.pdbx_description
1 polymer ?
#
loop_
_entity_poly.entity_id
_entity_poly.type
_entity_poly.pdbx_seq_one_letter_code
_entity_poly.pdbx_strand_id
1 'polypeptide(L)'
;MAIINRSALRADNGLPFFEAPEIARIPWVRHGFLTRKGGVSPPPYDTLNMGGAGGDLSGNLSRNGNRIAETFRFDRNRLILLNQRHGDGILLLKEPMHAIAPPLEYDALMTNVPNLFLGILTADCLPILVVDPRRKAIGAIHAGRSGTALRITSKCLKTMTDEFGSSVGDLRIAIGPSIGSCCYEIDRHVFQGDWEPFSASAGEGR
;
A
#
# COMPACT_ATOMS: atom_id res chain seq x y z
N MET A 1 14.15 8.42 -10.65
CA MET A 1 13.26 7.96 -9.58
C MET A 1 13.58 8.72 -8.31
N ALA A 2 12.57 9.30 -7.68
CA ALA A 2 12.72 9.88 -6.34
C ALA A 2 12.09 8.95 -5.31
N ILE A 3 12.91 8.38 -4.43
CA ILE A 3 12.45 7.62 -3.27
C ILE A 3 12.21 8.61 -2.13
N ILE A 4 10.99 8.63 -1.63
CA ILE A 4 10.55 9.55 -0.59
C ILE A 4 10.37 8.74 0.69
N ASN A 5 11.26 8.98 1.65
CA ASN A 5 11.25 8.38 2.98
C ASN A 5 10.85 9.38 4.08
N ARG A 6 10.32 10.54 3.68
CA ARG A 6 9.82 11.57 4.59
C ARG A 6 8.32 11.69 4.40
N SER A 7 7.58 11.63 5.49
CA SER A 7 6.16 11.86 5.51
C SER A 7 5.80 12.90 6.56
N ALA A 8 4.77 13.68 6.28
CA ALA A 8 4.17 14.57 7.25
C ALA A 8 2.91 13.93 7.81
N LEU A 9 2.76 13.95 9.14
CA LEU A 9 1.49 13.61 9.77
C LEU A 9 0.48 14.71 9.46
N ARG A 10 -0.64 14.32 8.88
CA ARG A 10 -1.81 15.16 8.60
C ARG A 10 -3.00 14.62 9.37
N ALA A 11 -3.99 15.49 9.57
CA ALA A 11 -5.29 15.10 10.07
C ALA A 11 -6.36 15.90 9.33
N ASP A 12 -7.36 15.21 8.79
CA ASP A 12 -8.56 15.80 8.21
C ASP A 12 -9.76 14.95 8.65
N ASN A 13 -10.89 15.58 8.96
CA ASN A 13 -12.09 14.94 9.51
C ASN A 13 -11.84 13.98 10.70
N GLY A 14 -10.86 14.31 11.56
CA GLY A 14 -10.49 13.49 12.71
C GLY A 14 -9.73 12.20 12.37
N LEU A 15 -9.34 12.01 11.11
CA LEU A 15 -8.54 10.88 10.63
C LEU A 15 -7.08 11.32 10.44
N PRO A 16 -6.14 10.85 11.28
CA PRO A 16 -4.72 11.10 11.08
C PRO A 16 -4.09 10.11 10.09
N PHE A 17 -3.29 10.62 9.16
CA PHE A 17 -2.59 9.87 8.12
C PHE A 17 -1.24 10.50 7.79
N PHE A 18 -0.32 9.70 7.27
CA PHE A 18 0.98 10.17 6.77
C PHE A 18 0.92 10.44 5.27
N GLU A 19 1.48 11.56 4.85
CA GLU A 19 1.51 11.96 3.45
C GLU A 19 2.95 12.27 3.01
N ALA A 20 3.35 11.74 1.85
CA ALA A 20 4.59 12.12 1.17
C ALA A 20 4.46 13.53 0.52
N PRO A 21 5.22 14.57 0.96
CA PRO A 21 5.06 15.95 0.49
C PRO A 21 5.25 16.14 -1.02
N GLU A 22 6.12 15.35 -1.65
CA GLU A 22 6.41 15.42 -3.08
C GLU A 22 5.27 14.87 -3.93
N ILE A 23 4.54 13.86 -3.43
CA ILE A 23 3.33 13.35 -4.09
C ILE A 23 2.16 14.30 -3.82
N ALA A 24 2.06 14.90 -2.63
CA ALA A 24 1.02 15.87 -2.28
C ALA A 24 1.00 17.10 -3.20
N ARG A 25 2.14 17.44 -3.80
CA ARG A 25 2.27 18.52 -4.78
C ARG A 25 1.74 18.16 -6.17
N ILE A 26 1.40 16.90 -6.45
CA ILE A 26 0.83 16.47 -7.72
C ILE A 26 -0.69 16.71 -7.67
N PRO A 27 -1.22 17.72 -8.40
CA PRO A 27 -2.58 18.22 -8.12
C PRO A 27 -3.70 17.20 -8.27
N TRP A 28 -3.51 16.25 -9.18
CA TRP A 28 -4.48 15.21 -9.53
C TRP A 28 -4.39 13.95 -8.66
N VAL A 29 -3.43 13.87 -7.74
CA VAL A 29 -3.24 12.71 -6.85
C VAL A 29 -3.78 13.02 -5.46
N ARG A 30 -4.38 12.00 -4.85
CA ARG A 30 -4.69 11.93 -3.43
C ARG A 30 -4.10 10.62 -2.92
N HIS A 31 -3.37 10.66 -1.82
CA HIS A 31 -2.74 9.49 -1.23
C HIS A 31 -2.55 9.68 0.27
N GLY A 32 -2.33 8.58 0.97
CA GLY A 32 -1.95 8.63 2.37
C GLY A 32 -1.67 7.23 2.90
N PHE A 33 -0.83 7.15 3.92
CA PHE A 33 -0.67 5.96 4.75
C PHE A 33 -1.47 6.18 6.02
N LEU A 34 -2.58 5.45 6.16
CA LEU A 34 -3.49 5.62 7.28
C LEU A 34 -2.86 5.11 8.58
N THR A 35 -3.27 5.69 9.71
CA THR A 35 -2.93 5.15 11.04
C THR A 35 -4.07 4.28 11.56
N ARG A 36 -3.86 3.60 12.69
CA ARG A 36 -4.95 2.90 13.40
C ARG A 36 -5.99 3.82 14.06
N LYS A 37 -5.81 5.14 14.06
CA LYS A 37 -6.67 6.09 14.77
C LYS A 37 -7.76 6.67 13.86
N GLY A 38 -8.87 7.12 14.45
CA GLY A 38 -9.93 7.87 13.75
C GLY A 38 -11.09 7.01 13.22
N GLY A 39 -11.12 5.72 13.55
CA GLY A 39 -12.19 4.80 13.17
C GLY A 39 -13.18 4.51 14.30
N VAL A 40 -13.90 3.40 14.19
CA VAL A 40 -14.97 2.98 15.12
C VAL A 40 -14.85 1.55 15.65
N SER A 41 -13.87 0.78 15.17
CA SER A 41 -13.70 -0.62 15.57
C SER A 41 -13.27 -0.70 17.05
N PRO A 42 -13.81 -1.66 17.83
CA PRO A 42 -13.38 -1.90 19.21
C PRO A 42 -12.07 -2.69 19.27
N PRO A 43 -11.42 -2.80 20.45
CA PRO A 43 -10.33 -3.74 20.65
C PRO A 43 -10.72 -5.18 20.25
N PRO A 44 -9.82 -5.96 19.63
CA PRO A 44 -8.40 -5.65 19.37
C PRO A 44 -8.14 -4.83 18.09
N TYR A 45 -9.17 -4.37 17.40
CA TYR A 45 -9.09 -3.68 16.10
C TYR A 45 -9.11 -2.15 16.22
N ASP A 46 -8.92 -1.63 17.42
CA ASP A 46 -9.10 -0.21 17.73
C ASP A 46 -8.14 0.68 16.91
N THR A 47 -8.61 1.69 16.19
CA THR A 47 -10.01 2.07 15.89
C THR A 47 -10.33 2.02 14.40
N LEU A 48 -9.34 2.21 13.52
CA LEU A 48 -9.52 2.28 12.07
C LEU A 48 -9.05 0.99 11.39
N ASN A 49 -9.78 -0.10 11.61
CA ASN A 49 -9.53 -1.37 10.94
C ASN A 49 -10.25 -1.45 9.57
N MET A 50 -9.54 -1.97 8.57
CA MET A 50 -10.05 -2.25 7.23
C MET A 50 -9.88 -3.73 6.84
N GLY A 51 -9.23 -4.54 7.68
CA GLY A 51 -9.00 -5.97 7.46
C GLY A 51 -10.12 -6.83 8.02
N GLY A 52 -10.79 -7.60 7.14
CA GLY A 52 -11.87 -8.51 7.54
C GLY A 52 -11.39 -9.85 8.10
N ALA A 53 -10.20 -10.32 7.73
CA ALA A 53 -9.69 -11.62 8.12
C ALA A 53 -9.48 -11.78 9.64
N GLY A 54 -9.36 -10.68 10.36
CA GLY A 54 -9.15 -10.67 11.81
C GLY A 54 -10.41 -10.92 12.65
N GLY A 55 -11.61 -10.86 12.07
CA GLY A 55 -12.88 -11.10 12.78
C GLY A 55 -13.66 -9.85 13.23
N ASP A 56 -13.26 -8.65 12.81
CA ASP A 56 -14.02 -7.43 13.08
C ASP A 56 -15.38 -7.43 12.35
N LEU A 57 -16.35 -6.70 12.89
CA LEU A 57 -17.69 -6.62 12.33
C LEU A 57 -17.68 -5.87 10.99
N SER A 58 -18.35 -6.42 9.98
CA SER A 58 -18.48 -5.79 8.66
C SER A 58 -19.04 -4.37 8.71
N GLY A 59 -19.93 -4.08 9.68
CA GLY A 59 -20.43 -2.73 9.95
C GLY A 59 -19.35 -1.74 10.39
N ASN A 60 -18.35 -2.17 11.15
CA ASN A 60 -17.20 -1.34 11.53
C ASN A 60 -16.31 -1.06 10.33
N LEU A 61 -15.93 -2.09 9.58
CA LEU A 61 -15.15 -1.97 8.35
C LEU A 61 -15.84 -1.01 7.36
N SER A 62 -17.17 -1.11 7.26
CA SER A 62 -17.96 -0.24 6.41
C SER A 62 -17.90 1.22 6.85
N ARG A 63 -18.08 1.50 8.15
CA ARG A 63 -17.97 2.86 8.70
C ARG A 63 -16.56 3.43 8.57
N ASN A 64 -15.53 2.63 8.79
CA ASN A 64 -14.14 3.04 8.58
C ASN A 64 -13.87 3.39 7.12
N GLY A 65 -14.36 2.56 6.18
CA GLY A 65 -14.28 2.83 4.74
C GLY A 65 -14.97 4.14 4.33
N ASN A 66 -16.15 4.44 4.90
CA ASN A 66 -16.83 5.71 4.65
C ASN A 66 -16.03 6.91 5.17
N ARG A 67 -15.46 6.82 6.38
CA ARG A 67 -14.61 7.88 6.94
C ARG A 67 -13.38 8.18 6.08
N ILE A 68 -12.75 7.14 5.53
CA ILE A 68 -11.63 7.28 4.60
C ILE A 68 -12.11 7.97 3.32
N ALA A 69 -13.23 7.53 2.74
CA ALA A 69 -13.82 8.12 1.54
C ALA A 69 -14.16 9.61 1.72
N GLU A 70 -14.77 9.98 2.84
CA GLU A 70 -15.07 11.37 3.20
C GLU A 70 -13.80 12.21 3.36
N THR A 71 -12.79 11.68 4.07
CA THR A 71 -11.50 12.37 4.32
C THR A 71 -10.75 12.65 3.02
N PHE A 72 -10.65 11.67 2.13
CA PHE A 72 -9.95 11.80 0.85
C PHE A 72 -10.85 12.28 -0.30
N ARG A 73 -12.12 12.55 0.00
CA ARG A 73 -13.13 13.13 -0.91
C ARG A 73 -13.33 12.32 -2.18
N PHE A 74 -13.55 11.01 -2.03
CA PHE A 74 -13.81 10.10 -3.14
C PHE A 74 -15.06 9.25 -2.91
N ASP A 75 -15.65 8.76 -4.01
CA ASP A 75 -16.76 7.80 -3.93
C ASP A 75 -16.21 6.44 -3.49
N ARG A 76 -16.66 5.94 -2.34
CA ARG A 76 -16.23 4.66 -1.78
C ARG A 76 -16.29 3.49 -2.77
N ASN A 77 -17.25 3.49 -3.70
CA ASN A 77 -17.38 2.42 -4.70
C ASN A 77 -16.23 2.41 -5.73
N ARG A 78 -15.36 3.43 -5.70
CA ARG A 78 -14.15 3.55 -6.52
C ARG A 78 -12.89 3.07 -5.81
N LEU A 79 -12.97 2.67 -4.52
CA LEU A 79 -11.85 2.07 -3.81
C LEU A 79 -11.76 0.58 -4.14
N ILE A 80 -10.56 0.18 -4.56
CA ILE A 80 -10.23 -1.21 -4.84
C ILE A 80 -9.27 -1.69 -3.77
N LEU A 81 -9.68 -2.72 -3.05
CA LEU A 81 -8.88 -3.43 -2.07
C LEU A 81 -8.57 -4.84 -2.58
N LEU A 82 -7.36 -5.31 -2.29
CA LEU A 82 -6.91 -6.64 -2.66
C LEU A 82 -7.15 -7.65 -1.54
N ASN A 83 -7.27 -8.92 -1.93
CA ASN A 83 -7.14 -10.06 -1.04
C ASN A 83 -5.68 -10.54 -1.09
N GLN A 84 -4.80 -9.83 -0.38
CA GLN A 84 -3.34 -10.03 -0.41
C GLN A 84 -2.95 -11.45 0.06
N ARG A 85 -2.04 -12.10 -0.68
CA ARG A 85 -1.57 -13.47 -0.40
C ARG A 85 -0.06 -13.55 -0.15
N HIS A 86 0.61 -12.41 0.04
CA HIS A 86 2.07 -12.29 0.16
C HIS A 86 2.83 -12.84 -1.07
N GLY A 87 2.18 -12.84 -2.23
CA GLY A 87 2.77 -13.20 -3.51
C GLY A 87 3.35 -11.97 -4.23
N ASP A 88 3.43 -12.08 -5.56
CA ASP A 88 3.96 -11.06 -6.46
C ASP A 88 3.02 -10.72 -7.62
N GLY A 89 1.76 -11.15 -7.51
CA GLY A 89 0.72 -10.86 -8.50
C GLY A 89 0.41 -9.36 -8.53
N ILE A 90 0.29 -8.82 -9.75
CA ILE A 90 -0.05 -7.42 -10.01
C ILE A 90 -1.39 -7.35 -10.75
N LEU A 91 -2.39 -6.70 -10.15
CA LEU A 91 -3.64 -6.37 -10.81
C LEU A 91 -3.48 -5.10 -11.65
N LEU A 92 -3.57 -5.23 -12.98
CA LEU A 92 -3.54 -4.09 -13.90
C LEU A 92 -4.95 -3.67 -14.28
N LEU A 93 -5.27 -2.41 -14.00
CA LEU A 93 -6.56 -1.82 -14.29
C LEU A 93 -6.40 -0.79 -15.39
N LYS A 94 -6.78 -1.15 -16.62
CA LYS A 94 -6.69 -0.28 -17.80
C LYS A 94 -8.03 0.25 -18.29
N GLU A 95 -9.13 -0.25 -17.73
CA GLU A 95 -10.49 0.14 -18.09
C GLU A 95 -11.33 0.50 -16.86
N PRO A 96 -12.36 1.35 -16.99
CA PRO A 96 -13.28 1.67 -15.90
C PRO A 96 -13.93 0.41 -15.31
N MET A 97 -14.09 0.39 -13.98
CA MET A 97 -14.68 -0.74 -13.28
C MET A 97 -16.14 -0.96 -13.67
N HIS A 98 -16.38 -1.97 -14.52
CA HIS A 98 -17.72 -2.50 -14.77
C HIS A 98 -17.85 -4.00 -14.43
N ALA A 99 -16.75 -4.74 -14.22
CA ALA A 99 -16.81 -6.21 -14.11
C ALA A 99 -15.69 -6.89 -13.31
N ILE A 100 -15.17 -6.29 -12.23
CA ILE A 100 -14.12 -6.93 -11.42
C ILE A 100 -14.75 -7.61 -10.21
N ALA A 101 -14.94 -8.93 -10.29
CA ALA A 101 -15.52 -9.72 -9.22
C ALA A 101 -14.46 -10.12 -8.17
N PRO A 102 -14.72 -9.93 -6.86
CA PRO A 102 -13.84 -10.40 -5.79
C PRO A 102 -13.89 -11.94 -5.63
N PRO A 103 -12.87 -12.57 -5.00
CA PRO A 103 -11.69 -11.95 -4.39
C PRO A 103 -10.60 -11.60 -5.40
N LEU A 104 -9.93 -10.46 -5.19
CA LEU A 104 -8.81 -10.00 -6.02
C LEU A 104 -7.49 -10.45 -5.39
N GLU A 105 -7.07 -11.67 -5.71
CA GLU A 105 -5.88 -12.31 -5.12
C GLU A 105 -4.58 -11.81 -5.76
N TYR A 106 -4.16 -10.63 -5.34
CA TYR A 106 -2.95 -9.95 -5.79
C TYR A 106 -2.29 -9.24 -4.61
N ASP A 107 -1.03 -8.83 -4.78
CA ASP A 107 -0.28 -8.08 -3.77
C ASP A 107 0.15 -6.70 -4.27
N ALA A 108 -0.15 -6.38 -5.53
CA ALA A 108 -0.07 -5.02 -6.04
C ALA A 108 -1.21 -4.72 -7.00
N LEU A 109 -1.56 -3.46 -7.12
CA LEU A 109 -2.51 -2.97 -8.10
C LEU A 109 -2.03 -1.67 -8.73
N MET A 110 -2.31 -1.49 -10.02
CA MET A 110 -1.85 -0.34 -10.79
C MET A 110 -2.89 0.11 -11.81
N THR A 111 -2.95 1.41 -12.08
CA THR A 111 -3.89 1.97 -13.04
C THR A 111 -3.43 3.31 -13.61
N ASN A 112 -3.89 3.63 -14.82
CA ASN A 112 -3.94 4.98 -15.38
C ASN A 112 -5.39 5.45 -15.62
N VAL A 113 -6.37 4.70 -15.12
CA VAL A 113 -7.79 5.04 -15.22
C VAL A 113 -8.12 6.11 -14.16
N PRO A 114 -8.69 7.26 -14.55
CA PRO A 114 -9.01 8.32 -13.60
C PRO A 114 -10.12 7.91 -12.64
N ASN A 115 -10.18 8.59 -11.49
CA ASN A 115 -11.21 8.41 -10.46
C ASN A 115 -11.28 6.99 -9.85
N LEU A 116 -10.15 6.28 -9.80
CA LEU A 116 -9.99 5.05 -9.01
C LEU A 116 -9.08 5.30 -7.81
N PHE A 117 -9.42 4.68 -6.68
CA PHE A 117 -8.59 4.67 -5.47
C PHE A 117 -8.05 3.26 -5.26
N LEU A 118 -6.73 3.17 -5.11
CA LEU A 118 -6.03 1.90 -4.92
C LEU A 118 -5.69 1.76 -3.43
N GLY A 119 -6.02 0.61 -2.83
CA GLY A 119 -5.69 0.33 -1.44
C GLY A 119 -5.08 -1.04 -1.25
N ILE A 120 -4.08 -1.09 -0.39
CA ILE A 120 -3.49 -2.29 0.19
C ILE A 120 -3.60 -2.17 1.71
N LEU A 121 -3.67 -3.30 2.39
CA LEU A 121 -3.75 -3.37 3.85
C LEU A 121 -2.42 -3.88 4.40
N THR A 122 -1.88 -3.19 5.40
CA THR A 122 -0.64 -3.59 6.06
C THR A 122 -0.75 -3.44 7.56
N ALA A 123 -0.22 -4.43 8.27
CA ALA A 123 0.31 -4.29 9.61
C ALA A 123 1.68 -4.98 9.53
N ASP A 124 2.75 -4.22 9.75
CA ASP A 124 4.17 -4.63 9.62
C ASP A 124 4.74 -4.74 8.19
N CYS A 125 4.05 -5.35 7.22
CA CYS A 125 4.56 -5.44 5.84
C CYS A 125 4.73 -4.06 5.19
N LEU A 126 5.68 -3.93 4.25
CA LEU A 126 6.06 -2.64 3.66
C LEU A 126 5.04 -2.17 2.59
N PRO A 127 4.30 -1.06 2.81
CA PRO A 127 3.47 -0.47 1.77
C PRO A 127 4.31 0.50 0.92
N ILE A 128 4.24 0.34 -0.40
CA ILE A 128 4.90 1.25 -1.35
C ILE A 128 3.86 1.84 -2.30
N LEU A 129 3.86 3.16 -2.43
CA LEU A 129 3.07 3.88 -3.42
C LEU A 129 3.98 4.36 -4.55
N VAL A 130 3.57 4.16 -5.79
CA VAL A 130 4.29 4.61 -6.99
C VAL A 130 3.37 5.51 -7.80
N VAL A 131 3.89 6.65 -8.25
CA VAL A 131 3.15 7.62 -9.06
C VAL A 131 4.02 8.07 -10.24
N ASP A 132 3.49 8.00 -11.45
CA ASP A 132 4.01 8.71 -12.61
C ASP A 132 3.18 9.98 -12.86
N PRO A 133 3.72 11.18 -12.55
CA PRO A 133 3.02 12.45 -12.74
C PRO A 133 2.72 12.77 -14.22
N ARG A 134 3.51 12.25 -15.16
CA ARG A 134 3.40 12.52 -16.60
C ARG A 134 2.40 11.58 -17.28
N ARG A 135 2.52 10.27 -17.02
CA ARG A 135 1.65 9.23 -17.59
C ARG A 135 0.32 9.10 -16.86
N LYS A 136 0.17 9.81 -15.74
CA LYS A 136 -1.01 9.73 -14.85
C LYS A 136 -1.32 8.30 -14.41
N ALA A 137 -0.26 7.55 -14.14
CA ALA A 137 -0.34 6.18 -13.65
C ALA A 137 0.02 6.13 -12.17
N ILE A 138 -0.68 5.30 -11.41
CA ILE A 138 -0.46 5.09 -9.98
C ILE A 138 -0.41 3.58 -9.68
N GLY A 139 0.29 3.22 -8.61
CA GLY A 139 0.34 1.86 -8.09
C GLY A 139 0.47 1.83 -6.58
N ALA A 140 -0.09 0.79 -5.97
CA ALA A 140 0.08 0.45 -4.57
C ALA A 140 0.60 -1.00 -4.47
N ILE A 141 1.64 -1.21 -3.67
CA ILE A 141 2.40 -2.45 -3.60
C ILE A 141 2.51 -2.89 -2.14
N HIS A 142 2.01 -4.09 -1.84
CA HIS A 142 2.23 -4.78 -0.58
C HIS A 142 3.51 -5.62 -0.68
N ALA A 143 4.60 -5.12 -0.11
CA ALA A 143 5.89 -5.80 -0.09
C ALA A 143 6.14 -6.42 1.29
N GLY A 144 5.46 -7.53 1.58
CA GLY A 144 5.86 -8.40 2.68
C GLY A 144 7.17 -9.15 2.37
N ARG A 145 7.68 -9.92 3.33
CA ARG A 145 8.92 -10.71 3.16
C ARG A 145 8.88 -11.62 1.92
N SER A 146 7.85 -12.46 1.79
CA SER A 146 7.70 -13.38 0.65
C SER A 146 7.57 -12.64 -0.69
N GLY A 147 6.74 -11.60 -0.77
CA GLY A 147 6.61 -10.78 -1.98
C GLY A 147 7.91 -10.05 -2.36
N THR A 148 8.67 -9.60 -1.36
CA THR A 148 10.00 -8.99 -1.56
C THR A 148 10.99 -10.00 -2.13
N ALA A 149 11.01 -11.23 -1.62
CA ALA A 149 11.83 -12.32 -2.16
C ALA A 149 11.45 -12.66 -3.62
N LEU A 150 10.16 -12.56 -3.95
CA LEU A 150 9.64 -12.71 -5.31
C LEU A 150 9.83 -11.45 -6.19
N ARG A 151 10.51 -10.42 -5.67
CA ARG A 151 10.84 -9.16 -6.35
C ARG A 151 9.61 -8.35 -6.80
N ILE A 152 8.51 -8.38 -6.03
CA ILE A 152 7.27 -7.68 -6.38
C ILE A 152 7.49 -6.20 -6.74
N THR A 153 8.33 -5.49 -5.98
CA THR A 153 8.64 -4.07 -6.24
C THR A 153 9.30 -3.87 -7.59
N SER A 154 10.30 -4.67 -7.94
CA SER A 154 10.99 -4.57 -9.24
C SER A 154 10.06 -4.93 -10.40
N LYS A 155 9.21 -5.96 -10.22
CA LYS A 155 8.18 -6.34 -11.19
C LYS A 155 7.22 -5.17 -11.43
N CYS A 156 6.74 -4.55 -10.36
CA CYS A 156 5.88 -3.38 -10.39
C CYS A 156 6.51 -2.20 -11.16
N LEU A 157 7.77 -1.86 -10.91
CA LEU A 157 8.44 -0.77 -11.64
C LEU A 157 8.66 -1.09 -13.12
N LYS A 158 8.91 -2.37 -13.45
CA LYS A 158 8.96 -2.82 -14.84
C LYS A 158 7.58 -2.68 -15.50
N THR A 159 6.51 -3.12 -14.82
CA THR A 159 5.12 -2.97 -15.28
C THR A 159 4.75 -1.51 -15.52
N MET A 160 5.17 -0.57 -14.65
CA MET A 160 4.97 0.86 -14.90
C MET A 160 5.56 1.32 -16.24
N THR A 161 6.73 0.78 -16.60
CA THR A 161 7.42 1.07 -17.86
C THR A 161 6.73 0.40 -19.04
N ASP A 162 6.50 -0.92 -18.95
CA ASP A 162 5.96 -1.72 -20.05
C ASP A 162 4.51 -1.32 -20.40
N GLU A 163 3.68 -1.09 -19.37
CA GLU A 163 2.22 -0.99 -19.56
C GLU A 163 1.72 0.45 -19.72
N PHE A 164 2.42 1.43 -19.16
CA PHE A 164 2.05 2.85 -19.20
C PHE A 164 3.09 3.72 -19.93
N GLY A 165 4.23 3.14 -20.33
CA GLY A 165 5.35 3.87 -20.93
C GLY A 165 6.04 4.82 -19.94
N SER A 166 5.95 4.54 -18.64
CA SER A 166 6.56 5.37 -17.60
C SER A 166 8.07 5.37 -17.73
N SER A 167 8.71 6.52 -17.47
CA SER A 167 10.17 6.56 -17.31
C SER A 167 10.52 6.43 -15.84
N VAL A 168 11.49 5.58 -15.51
CA VAL A 168 12.01 5.44 -14.14
C VAL A 168 12.46 6.80 -13.56
N GLY A 169 12.93 7.71 -14.41
CA GLY A 169 13.28 9.08 -14.03
C GLY A 169 12.11 9.87 -13.43
N ASP A 170 10.91 9.66 -13.96
CA ASP A 170 9.70 10.41 -13.62
C ASP A 170 8.94 9.83 -12.42
N LEU A 171 9.16 8.56 -12.07
CA LEU A 171 8.48 7.92 -10.96
C LEU A 171 8.78 8.61 -9.61
N ARG A 172 7.72 8.84 -8.84
CA ARG A 172 7.73 9.20 -7.42
C ARG A 172 7.33 7.96 -6.63
N ILE A 173 8.19 7.55 -5.69
CA ILE A 173 7.96 6.37 -4.87
C ILE A 173 7.94 6.80 -3.42
N ALA A 174 6.83 6.56 -2.73
CA ALA A 174 6.73 6.76 -1.29
C ALA A 174 6.73 5.40 -0.59
N ILE A 175 7.58 5.29 0.42
CA ILE A 175 7.63 4.12 1.31
C ILE A 175 6.88 4.50 2.59
N GLY A 176 5.85 3.72 2.93
CA GLY A 176 5.02 3.98 4.10
C GLY A 176 5.51 3.28 5.38
N PRO A 177 4.75 3.43 6.47
CA PRO A 177 5.06 2.79 7.75
C PRO A 177 5.09 1.27 7.62
N SER A 178 6.12 0.66 8.19
CA SER A 178 6.33 -0.79 8.24
C SER A 178 7.08 -1.16 9.51
N ILE A 179 7.22 -2.44 9.78
CA ILE A 179 8.16 -2.90 10.80
C ILE A 179 9.58 -2.55 10.36
N GLY A 180 10.40 -2.08 11.31
CA GLY A 180 11.79 -1.70 11.09
C GLY A 180 12.76 -2.77 11.54
N SER A 181 14.03 -2.63 11.17
CA SER A 181 15.09 -3.56 11.59
C SER A 181 15.26 -3.66 13.11
N CYS A 182 14.85 -2.64 13.87
CA CYS A 182 14.85 -2.66 15.32
C CYS A 182 13.87 -3.66 15.95
N CYS A 183 12.87 -4.14 15.20
CA CYS A 183 11.80 -4.99 15.72
C CYS A 183 11.51 -6.21 14.83
N TYR A 184 12.13 -6.33 13.65
CA TYR A 184 11.85 -7.41 12.70
C TYR A 184 12.89 -8.53 12.77
N GLU A 185 12.75 -9.36 13.78
CA GLU A 185 13.55 -10.58 13.94
C GLU A 185 12.96 -11.71 13.09
N ILE A 186 13.83 -12.48 12.44
CA ILE A 186 13.43 -13.64 11.63
C ILE A 186 14.21 -14.88 12.06
N ASP A 187 13.51 -16.01 12.10
CA ASP A 187 14.17 -17.27 12.42
C ASP A 187 15.12 -17.70 11.31
N ARG A 188 16.22 -18.35 11.70
CA ARG A 188 17.21 -18.89 10.75
C ARG A 188 16.59 -19.79 9.68
N HIS A 189 15.57 -20.57 10.02
CA HIS A 189 14.95 -21.52 9.09
C HIS A 189 14.15 -20.85 7.97
N VAL A 190 13.79 -19.57 8.12
CA VAL A 190 13.09 -18.79 7.09
C VAL A 190 14.00 -17.80 6.36
N PHE A 191 15.26 -17.69 6.80
CA PHE A 191 16.29 -16.84 6.22
C PHE A 191 16.75 -17.41 4.87
N GLN A 192 16.95 -16.53 3.88
CA GLN A 192 17.52 -16.90 2.58
C GLN A 192 18.88 -16.24 2.42
N GLY A 193 19.87 -16.98 1.90
CA GLY A 193 21.26 -16.51 1.86
C GLY A 193 21.49 -15.24 1.03
N ASP A 194 20.61 -14.95 0.07
CA ASP A 194 20.62 -13.72 -0.71
C ASP A 194 20.19 -12.48 0.10
N TRP A 195 19.66 -12.65 1.32
CA TRP A 195 19.28 -11.56 2.22
C TRP A 195 20.41 -11.11 3.14
N GLU A 196 21.51 -11.86 3.22
CA GLU A 196 22.68 -11.55 4.07
C GLU A 196 23.19 -10.11 3.91
N PRO A 197 23.31 -9.53 2.68
CA PRO A 197 23.76 -8.15 2.53
C PRO A 197 22.83 -7.07 3.12
N PHE A 198 21.59 -7.45 3.44
CA PHE A 198 20.53 -6.56 3.93
C PHE A 198 20.11 -6.87 5.37
N SER A 199 20.83 -7.76 6.05
CA SER A 199 20.50 -8.25 7.40
C SER A 199 21.58 -7.86 8.40
N ALA A 200 21.22 -7.77 9.67
CA ALA A 200 22.16 -7.47 10.76
C ALA A 200 21.90 -8.43 11.92
N SER A 201 22.94 -9.11 12.39
CA SER A 201 22.79 -10.08 13.48
C SER A 201 22.35 -9.41 14.78
N ALA A 202 21.30 -9.95 15.40
CA ALA A 202 20.81 -9.52 16.70
C ALA A 202 20.42 -10.77 17.54
N GLY A 203 21.09 -10.97 18.69
CA GLY A 203 20.88 -12.15 19.53
C GLY A 203 21.53 -13.43 18.99
N GLU A 204 21.00 -14.61 19.33
CA GLU A 204 21.39 -15.90 18.71
C GLU A 204 20.74 -16.11 17.33
N GLY A 205 19.78 -15.26 16.96
CA GLY A 205 19.23 -15.12 15.61
C GLY A 205 20.07 -14.17 14.75
N ARG A 206 20.01 -14.35 13.43
CA ARG A 206 20.67 -13.46 12.47
C ARG A 206 19.67 -12.48 11.86
#